data_AF-G3IFL2-F1
#
_entry.id   AF-G3IFL2-F1
#
_cell.length_a   1.000
_cell.length_b   1.000
_cell.length_c   1.000
_cell.angle_alpha   90.00
_cell.angle_beta   90.00
_cell.angle_gamma   90.00
#
_symmetry.space_group_name_H-M   'P 1'
#
loop_
_entity.id
_entity.type
_entity.pdbx_description
1 polymer ?
#
loop_
_entity_poly.entity_id
_entity_poly.type
_entity_poly.pdbx_seq_one_letter_code
_entity_poly.pdbx_strand_id
1 'polypeptide(L)'
;MSGNTAYPVISCPPITPDWGAQDVWSSLRLPSGLGCSTILSPEGSAQFAAQIFGLYNHLVWAKLRASILNTWISLKQADQKIRECNL
;
A
#
# COMPACT_ATOMS: atom_id res chain seq x y z
N MET A 1 -5.31 -14.75 -12.67
CA MET A 1 -4.21 -15.19 -11.77
C MET A 1 -4.74 -15.73 -10.44
N SER A 2 -5.45 -14.92 -9.62
CA SER A 2 -5.83 -15.31 -8.25
C SER A 2 -6.55 -16.66 -8.09
N GLY A 3 -7.34 -17.11 -9.07
CA GLY A 3 -7.99 -18.43 -9.01
C GLY A 3 -7.12 -19.63 -9.40
N ASN A 4 -5.88 -19.40 -9.84
CA ASN A 4 -5.01 -20.45 -10.41
C ASN A 4 -3.62 -20.51 -9.75
N THR A 5 -3.42 -19.79 -8.63
CA THR A 5 -2.17 -19.82 -7.87
C THR A 5 -2.46 -19.80 -6.38
N ALA A 6 -1.63 -20.48 -5.59
CA ALA A 6 -1.66 -20.40 -4.13
C ALA A 6 -0.95 -19.15 -3.60
N TYR A 7 -0.15 -18.47 -4.43
CA TYR A 7 0.55 -17.25 -4.02
C TYR A 7 -0.40 -16.04 -3.97
N PRO A 8 -0.16 -15.06 -3.07
CA PRO A 8 -0.96 -13.84 -2.99
C PRO A 8 -0.97 -13.08 -4.32
N VAL A 9 -2.13 -12.53 -4.70
CA VAL A 9 -2.30 -11.68 -5.88
C VAL A 9 -2.85 -10.33 -5.44
N ILE A 10 -2.17 -9.25 -5.84
CA ILE A 10 -2.55 -7.86 -5.56
C ILE A 10 -2.94 -7.22 -6.90
N SER A 11 -4.17 -6.75 -7.01
CA SER A 11 -4.60 -5.86 -8.10
C SER A 11 -4.22 -4.42 -7.76
N CYS A 12 -3.43 -3.80 -8.64
CA CYS A 12 -3.09 -2.38 -8.59
C CYS A 12 -3.50 -1.74 -9.92
N PRO A 13 -4.81 -1.49 -10.13
CA PRO A 13 -5.29 -0.96 -11.40
C PRO A 13 -4.73 0.45 -11.65
N PRO A 14 -4.35 0.79 -12.90
CA PRO A 14 -3.88 2.13 -13.27
C PRO A 14 -5.06 3.10 -13.37
N ILE A 15 -5.59 3.51 -12.22
CA ILE A 15 -6.80 4.33 -12.13
C ILE A 15 -6.51 5.79 -12.52
N THR A 16 -7.35 6.35 -13.39
CA THR A 16 -7.40 7.79 -13.69
C THR A 16 -8.74 8.40 -13.24
N PRO A 17 -8.85 9.74 -13.09
CA PRO A 17 -10.10 10.37 -12.67
C PRO A 17 -11.27 10.17 -13.63
N ASP A 18 -11.02 9.96 -14.93
CA ASP A 18 -12.06 9.89 -15.97
C ASP A 18 -12.96 8.66 -15.80
N TRP A 19 -12.36 7.47 -15.63
CA TRP A 19 -13.05 6.17 -15.60
C TRP A 19 -12.78 5.34 -14.35
N GLY A 20 -11.94 5.86 -13.47
CA GLY A 20 -11.46 5.13 -12.31
C GLY A 20 -12.54 4.66 -11.34
N ALA A 21 -13.58 5.47 -11.18
CA ALA A 21 -14.71 5.15 -10.30
C ALA A 21 -15.53 3.95 -10.80
N GLN A 22 -15.53 3.72 -12.12
CA GLN A 22 -16.21 2.58 -12.74
C GLN A 22 -15.27 1.37 -12.78
N ASP A 23 -14.03 1.57 -13.20
CA ASP A 23 -13.06 0.48 -13.43
C ASP A 23 -12.66 -0.25 -12.15
N VAL A 24 -12.60 0.45 -11.00
CA VAL A 24 -12.19 -0.14 -9.71
C VAL A 24 -13.04 -1.34 -9.30
N TRP A 25 -14.33 -1.34 -9.66
CA TRP A 25 -15.26 -2.40 -9.29
C TRP A 25 -14.89 -3.76 -9.90
N SER A 26 -14.20 -3.76 -11.06
CA SER A 26 -13.70 -4.98 -11.68
C SER A 26 -12.67 -5.72 -10.80
N SER A 27 -11.93 -5.00 -9.96
CA SER A 27 -10.97 -5.58 -9.02
C SER A 27 -11.60 -5.95 -7.68
N LEU A 28 -12.68 -5.27 -7.26
CA LEU A 28 -13.33 -5.48 -5.96
C LEU A 28 -14.42 -6.55 -5.96
N ARG A 29 -15.21 -6.65 -7.05
CA ARG A 29 -16.36 -7.57 -7.13
C ARG A 29 -15.95 -8.86 -7.82
N LEU A 30 -15.43 -9.80 -7.04
CA LEU A 30 -14.97 -11.10 -7.53
C LEU A 30 -15.96 -12.22 -7.16
N PRO A 31 -16.01 -13.32 -7.95
CA PRO A 31 -16.76 -14.51 -7.55
C PRO A 31 -16.16 -15.17 -6.29
N SER A 32 -16.93 -16.06 -5.68
CA SER A 32 -16.46 -16.83 -4.51
C SER A 32 -15.24 -17.68 -4.85
N GLY A 33 -14.37 -17.89 -3.85
CA GLY A 33 -13.12 -18.65 -4.02
C GLY A 33 -11.92 -17.83 -4.53
N LEU A 34 -12.08 -16.52 -4.78
CA LEU A 34 -10.97 -15.63 -5.14
C LEU A 34 -10.57 -14.74 -3.97
N GLY A 35 -9.29 -14.84 -3.56
CA GLY A 35 -8.70 -14.06 -2.47
C GLY A 35 -7.87 -12.85 -2.91
N CYS A 36 -8.13 -12.30 -4.09
CA CYS A 36 -7.34 -11.17 -4.63
C CYS A 36 -7.60 -9.89 -3.82
N SER A 37 -6.54 -9.25 -3.34
CA SER A 37 -6.61 -7.93 -2.69
C SER A 37 -6.49 -6.79 -3.72
N THR A 38 -7.00 -5.60 -3.40
CA THR A 38 -6.89 -4.41 -4.25
C THR A 38 -6.19 -3.27 -3.49
N ILE A 39 -5.13 -2.70 -4.09
CA ILE A 39 -4.39 -1.55 -3.55
C ILE A 39 -4.20 -0.55 -4.68
N LEU A 40 -4.65 0.69 -4.52
CA LEU A 40 -4.67 1.67 -5.62
C LEU A 40 -3.32 2.37 -5.84
N SER A 41 -2.55 2.60 -4.78
CA SER A 41 -1.22 3.20 -4.90
C SER A 41 -0.21 2.16 -5.40
N PRO A 42 0.56 2.47 -6.46
CA PRO A 42 1.67 1.62 -6.89
C PRO A 42 2.71 1.38 -5.79
N GLU A 43 3.08 2.45 -5.06
CA GLU A 43 4.02 2.39 -3.94
C GLU A 43 3.43 1.59 -2.77
N GLY A 44 2.15 1.81 -2.47
CA GLY A 44 1.42 1.04 -1.46
C GLY A 44 1.34 -0.44 -1.78
N SER A 45 1.24 -0.81 -3.07
CA SER A 45 1.24 -2.21 -3.52
C SER A 45 2.59 -2.88 -3.27
N ALA A 46 3.69 -2.19 -3.58
CA ALA A 46 5.03 -2.66 -3.24
C ALA A 46 5.23 -2.74 -1.71
N GLN A 47 4.72 -1.76 -0.95
CA GLN A 47 4.78 -1.76 0.50
C GLN A 47 4.01 -2.93 1.12
N PHE A 48 2.83 -3.28 0.60
CA PHE A 48 2.05 -4.42 1.07
C PHE A 48 2.72 -5.75 0.73
N ALA A 49 3.27 -5.89 -0.48
CA ALA A 49 4.11 -7.04 -0.82
C ALA A 49 5.30 -7.16 0.15
N ALA A 50 5.97 -6.04 0.46
CA ALA A 50 7.04 -6.02 1.45
C ALA A 50 6.53 -6.41 2.86
N GLN A 51 5.33 -6.00 3.27
CA GLN A 51 4.74 -6.42 4.55
C GLN A 51 4.50 -7.93 4.61
N ILE A 52 4.00 -8.54 3.53
CA ILE A 52 3.85 -10.00 3.41
C ILE A 52 5.21 -10.69 3.56
N PHE A 53 6.23 -10.23 2.82
CA PHE A 53 7.58 -10.80 2.93
C PHE A 53 8.23 -10.53 4.29
N GLY A 54 7.91 -9.42 4.94
CA GLY A 54 8.41 -9.06 6.27
C GLY A 54 8.02 -10.05 7.36
N LEU A 55 6.98 -10.87 7.16
CA LEU A 55 6.63 -11.96 8.09
C LEU A 55 7.72 -13.04 8.17
N TYR A 56 8.51 -13.21 7.11
CA TYR A 56 9.52 -14.27 7.01
C TYR A 56 10.94 -13.73 6.75
N ASN A 57 11.09 -12.42 6.50
CA ASN A 57 12.36 -11.78 6.21
C ASN A 57 12.58 -10.57 7.14
N HIS A 58 13.46 -10.75 8.13
CA HIS A 58 13.77 -9.72 9.12
C HIS A 58 14.43 -8.47 8.51
N LEU A 59 15.15 -8.58 7.39
CA LEU A 59 15.74 -7.43 6.70
C LEU A 59 14.65 -6.54 6.08
N VAL A 60 13.63 -7.15 5.48
CA VAL A 60 12.48 -6.42 4.93
C VAL A 60 11.65 -5.81 6.06
N TRP A 61 11.38 -6.57 7.12
CA TRP A 61 10.65 -6.10 8.29
C TRP A 61 11.31 -4.89 8.96
N ALA A 62 12.64 -4.95 9.16
CA ALA A 62 13.39 -3.85 9.79
C ALA A 62 13.27 -2.55 8.97
N LYS A 63 13.33 -2.64 7.64
CA LYS A 63 13.13 -1.48 6.74
C LYS A 63 11.72 -0.89 6.89
N LEU A 64 10.68 -1.73 6.94
CA LEU A 64 9.31 -1.26 7.16
C LEU A 64 9.17 -0.57 8.52
N ARG A 65 9.75 -1.16 9.58
CA ARG A 65 9.68 -0.59 10.93
C ARG A 65 10.39 0.76 11.02
N ALA A 66 11.57 0.88 10.41
CA ALA A 66 12.32 2.13 10.34
C ALA A 66 11.57 3.18 9.49
N SER A 67 10.95 2.78 8.38
CA SER A 67 10.15 3.68 7.55
C SER A 67 8.99 4.30 8.32
N ILE A 68 8.26 3.52 9.13
CA ILE A 68 7.18 4.04 9.99
C ILE A 68 7.71 5.11 10.97
N LEU A 69 8.86 4.85 11.60
CA LEU A 69 9.49 5.80 12.52
C LEU A 69 9.87 7.10 11.79
N ASN A 70 10.51 6.99 10.62
CA ASN A 70 10.97 8.15 9.86
C ASN A 70 9.80 8.99 9.36
N THR A 71 8.71 8.39 8.87
CA THR A 71 7.49 9.13 8.50
C THR A 71 6.92 9.90 9.69
N TRP A 72 6.88 9.30 10.88
CA TRP A 72 6.45 9.99 12.09
C TRP A 72 7.38 11.16 12.44
N ILE A 73 8.69 10.98 12.39
CA ILE A 73 9.67 12.06 12.63
C ILE A 73 9.46 13.21 11.63
N SER A 74 9.28 12.91 10.35
CA SER A 74 9.05 13.92 9.31
C SER A 74 7.80 14.76 9.59
N LEU A 75 6.72 14.15 10.08
CA LEU A 75 5.51 14.89 10.47
C LEU A 75 5.78 15.83 11.65
N LYS A 76 6.52 15.38 12.67
CA LYS A 76 6.89 16.22 13.82
C LYS A 76 7.76 17.40 13.42
N GLN A 77 8.69 17.19 12.50
CA GLN A 77 9.55 18.26 11.96
C GLN A 77 8.75 19.26 11.12
N ALA A 78 7.83 18.79 10.28
CA ALA A 78 6.97 19.66 9.48
C ALA A 78 6.07 20.54 10.35
N ASP A 79 5.49 19.99 11.42
CA ASP A 79 4.71 20.75 12.42
C ASP A 79 5.55 21.82 13.11
N GLN A 80 6.75 21.46 13.59
CA GLN A 80 7.68 22.41 14.21
C GLN A 80 7.98 23.59 13.28
N LYS A 81 8.31 23.31 12.01
CA LYS A 81 8.61 24.34 11.01
C LYS A 81 7.45 25.31 10.79
N ILE A 82 6.22 24.79 10.72
CA ILE A 82 5.04 25.64 10.53
C ILE A 82 4.77 26.52 11.76
N ARG A 83 5.04 26.01 12.97
CA ARG A 83 4.86 26.76 14.21
C ARG A 83 5.82 27.94 14.34
N GLU A 84 7.05 27.79 13.83
CA GLU A 84 8.04 28.88 13.78
C GLU A 84 7.60 30.03 12.86
N CYS A 85 6.80 29.75 11.82
CA CYS A 85 6.24 30.78 10.92
C CYS A 85 4.98 31.46 11.44
N ASN A 86 4.41 31.00 12.56
CA ASN A 86 3.17 31.52 13.15
C ASN A 86 3.43 32.40 14.40
N LEU A 87 4.69 32.77 14.66
CA LEU A 87 5.13 33.72 15.68
C LEU A 87 5.76 34.93 14.99
#